data_AF-A0A6V7M3C1-F1
#
_entry.id   AF-A0A6V7M3C1-F1
#
_cell.length_a   1.000
_cell.length_b   1.000
_cell.length_c   1.000
_cell.angle_alpha   90.00
_cell.angle_beta   90.00
_cell.angle_gamma   90.00
#
_symmetry.space_group_name_H-M   'P 1'
#
loop_
_entity.id
_entity.type
_entity.pdbx_description
1 polymer ?
#
loop_
_entity_poly.entity_id
_entity_poly.type
_entity_poly.pdbx_seq_one_letter_code
_entity_poly.pdbx_strand_id
1 'polypeptide(L)' 'VHIVKQPFIFNLVWKMFKPFIREKLNKRMYFHGSKMTSLHSHLAPSHLPKNYDGELPAIDYTAADWFPAFEGCEEHIK' A
#
# COMPACT_ATOMS: atom_id res chain seq x y z
N VAL A 1 -4.08 -6.03 -2.12
CA VAL A 1 -2.80 -5.28 -1.97
C VAL A 1 -2.67 -4.39 -3.18
N HIS A 2 -2.50 -3.08 -2.98
CA HIS A 2 -2.39 -2.10 -4.06
C HIS A 2 -0.98 -1.51 -4.03
N ILE A 3 -0.29 -1.57 -5.16
CA ILE A 3 1.05 -1.02 -5.32
C ILE A 3 0.95 0.14 -6.31
N VAL A 4 1.34 1.32 -5.83
CA VAL A 4 1.25 2.60 -6.54
C VAL A 4 2.63 3.22 -6.68
N LYS A 5 2.81 4.09 -7.68
CA LYS A 5 4.06 4.83 -7.94
C LYS A 5 5.28 3.91 -8.08
N GLN A 6 5.10 2.64 -8.46
CA GLN A 6 6.22 1.71 -8.59
C GLN A 6 7.02 1.95 -9.88
N PRO A 7 8.36 1.95 -9.80
CA PRO A 7 9.23 2.12 -10.98
C PRO A 7 9.21 0.88 -11.88
N PHE A 8 9.65 1.03 -13.13
CA PHE A 8 9.65 -0.06 -14.13
C PHE A 8 10.40 -1.32 -13.64
N ILE A 9 11.50 -1.14 -12.91
CA ILE A 9 12.31 -2.24 -12.34
C ILE A 9 11.52 -3.15 -11.37
N PHE A 10 10.43 -2.64 -10.78
CA PHE A 10 9.59 -3.42 -9.88
C PHE A 10 9.05 -4.70 -10.53
N ASN A 11 8.77 -4.68 -11.83
CA ASN A 11 8.29 -5.86 -12.55
C ASN A 11 9.29 -7.02 -12.57
N LEU A 12 10.60 -6.72 -12.58
CA LEU A 12 11.65 -7.74 -12.49
C LEU A 12 11.65 -8.37 -11.10
N VAL A 13 11.65 -7.52 -10.07
CA VAL A 13 11.60 -7.94 -8.67
C VAL A 13 10.35 -8.79 -8.41
N TRP A 14 9.19 -8.36 -8.91
CA TRP A 14 7.95 -9.10 -8.80
C TRP A 14 8.03 -10.50 -9.42
N LYS A 15 8.65 -10.66 -10.59
CA LYS A 15 8.84 -11.98 -11.23
C LYS A 15 9.69 -12.92 -10.36
N MET A 16 10.66 -12.40 -9.61
CA MET A 16 11.46 -13.20 -8.68
C MET A 16 10.66 -13.64 -7.45
N PHE A 17 9.76 -12.79 -6.94
CA PHE A 17 8.95 -13.10 -5.75
C PHE A 17 7.67 -13.89 -6.05
N LYS A 18 7.11 -13.76 -7.25
CA LYS A 18 5.86 -14.40 -7.67
C LYS A 18 5.78 -15.91 -7.38
N PRO A 19 6.84 -16.74 -7.55
CA PRO A 19 6.81 -18.17 -7.25
C PRO A 19 6.48 -18.49 -5.78
N PHE A 20 6.79 -17.60 -4.85
CA PHE A 20 6.53 -17.78 -3.43
C PHE A 20 5.12 -17.33 -3.01
N ILE A 21 4.36 -16.73 -3.93
CA ILE A 21 3.07 -16.13 -3.63
C ILE A 21 1.95 -17.05 -4.11
N ARG A 22 1.08 -17.43 -3.17
CA ARG A 22 -0.10 -18.27 -3.45
C ARG A 22 -1.02 -17.59 -4.46
N GLU A 23 -1.64 -18.39 -5.31
CA GLU A 23 -2.53 -17.92 -6.38
C GLU A 23 -3.65 -17.00 -5.87
N LYS A 24 -4.26 -17.32 -4.71
CA LYS A 24 -5.28 -16.49 -4.06
C LYS A 24 -4.79 -15.07 -3.76
N LEU A 25 -3.55 -14.92 -3.28
CA LEU A 25 -2.98 -13.61 -2.99
C LEU A 25 -2.59 -12.92 -4.29
N ASN A 26 -1.96 -13.63 -5.23
CA ASN A 26 -1.58 -13.11 -6.54
C ASN A 26 -2.79 -12.47 -7.27
N LYS A 27 -3.98 -13.09 -7.24
CA LYS A 27 -5.23 -12.55 -7.81
C LYS A 27 -5.74 -11.26 -7.13
N ARG A 28 -5.24 -10.93 -5.94
CA ARG A 28 -5.63 -9.76 -5.13
C ARG A 28 -4.54 -8.69 -5.07
N MET A 29 -3.51 -8.82 -5.90
CA MET A 29 -2.45 -7.83 -6.05
C MET A 29 -2.72 -6.96 -7.27
N TYR A 30 -2.79 -5.65 -7.06
CA TYR A 30 -3.06 -4.65 -8.08
C TYR A 30 -1.85 -3.72 -8.21
N PHE A 31 -1.41 -3.49 -9.45
CA PHE A 31 -0.28 -2.63 -9.77
C PHE A 31 -0.77 -1.44 -10.60
N HIS A 32 -0.72 -0.24 -10.04
CA HIS A 32 -1.32 0.95 -10.64
C HIS A 32 -0.31 1.81 -11.42
N GLY A 33 1.00 1.65 -11.13
CA GLY A 33 2.03 2.49 -11.74
C GLY A 33 1.85 3.93 -11.31
N SER A 34 1.98 4.86 -12.25
CA SER A 34 1.78 6.29 -12.00
C SER A 34 0.32 6.75 -12.15
N LYS A 35 -0.63 5.85 -12.45
CA LYS A 35 -2.03 6.20 -12.72
C LYS A 35 -2.89 6.06 -11.47
N MET A 36 -3.09 7.16 -10.73
CA MET A 36 -3.90 7.13 -9.50
C MET A 36 -5.39 6.88 -9.75
N THR A 37 -5.90 7.22 -10.94
CA THR A 37 -7.26 6.87 -11.36
C THR A 37 -7.54 5.37 -11.32
N SER A 38 -6.52 4.53 -11.55
CA SER A 38 -6.64 3.08 -11.41
C SER A 38 -6.73 2.64 -9.95
N LEU A 39 -6.18 3.40 -8.99
CA LEU A 39 -6.41 3.15 -7.57
C LEU A 39 -7.85 3.53 -7.21
N HIS A 40 -8.32 4.68 -7.72
CA HIS A 40 -9.65 5.20 -7.40
C HIS A 40 -10.81 4.34 -7.90
N SER A 41 -10.59 3.46 -8.87
CA SER A 41 -11.58 2.44 -9.26
C SER A 41 -11.79 1.35 -8.21
N HIS A 42 -10.87 1.23 -7.23
CA HIS A 42 -10.98 0.29 -6.12
C HIS A 42 -11.30 0.96 -4.79
N LEU A 43 -10.95 2.24 -4.61
CA LEU A 43 -11.11 3.00 -3.38
C LEU A 43 -11.58 4.41 -3.69
N ALA A 44 -12.68 4.85 -3.07
CA ALA A 44 -13.17 6.21 -3.29
C ALA A 44 -12.15 7.26 -2.79
N PRO A 45 -11.90 8.36 -3.54
CA PRO A 45 -10.97 9.43 -3.14
C PRO A 45 -11.26 10.02 -1.75
N SER A 46 -12.52 10.01 -1.31
CA SER A 46 -12.96 10.45 0.01
C SER A 46 -12.32 9.69 1.19
N HIS A 47 -11.78 8.50 0.95
CA HIS A 47 -11.12 7.67 1.97
C HIS A 47 -9.58 7.73 1.90
N LEU A 48 -9.03 8.56 1.01
CA LEU A 48 -7.60 8.63 0.76
C LEU A 48 -7.04 10.02 1.11
N PRO A 49 -5.80 10.11 1.61
CA PRO A 49 -5.10 11.37 1.78
C PRO A 49 -4.72 11.98 0.43
N LYS A 50 -4.52 13.30 0.41
CA LYS A 50 -4.04 14.06 -0.76
C LYS A 50 -2.79 13.48 -1.43
N ASN A 51 -1.92 12.76 -0.70
CA ASN A 51 -0.72 12.12 -1.26
C ASN A 51 -1.04 11.04 -2.33
N TYR A 52 -2.26 10.52 -2.32
CA TYR A 52 -2.80 9.55 -3.27
C TYR A 52 -3.98 10.13 -4.07
N ASP A 53 -3.95 11.44 -4.32
CA ASP A 53 -4.99 12.20 -5.02
C ASP A 53 -6.38 12.04 -4.39
N GLY A 54 -6.44 11.90 -3.06
CA GLY A 54 -7.67 11.82 -2.27
C GLY A 54 -8.09 13.15 -1.65
N GLU A 55 -9.18 13.10 -0.87
CA GLU A 55 -9.81 14.28 -0.27
C GLU A 55 -9.39 14.53 1.18
N LEU A 56 -8.89 13.50 1.88
CA LEU A 56 -8.42 13.63 3.27
C LEU A 56 -7.13 14.46 3.33
N PRO A 57 -6.80 15.04 4.51
CA PRO A 57 -5.54 15.76 4.72
C PRO A 57 -4.32 14.96 4.23
N ALA A 58 -3.28 15.68 3.81
CA ALA A 58 -2.02 15.05 3.44
C ALA A 58 -1.42 14.34 4.68
N ILE A 59 -0.70 13.25 4.44
CA ILE A 59 0.01 12.53 5.49
C ILE A 59 1.05 13.47 6.09
N ASP A 60 0.92 13.72 7.38
CA ASP A 60 1.76 14.61 8.19
C ASP A 60 2.41 13.88 9.38
N TYR A 61 2.26 12.56 9.45
CA TYR A 61 2.84 11.69 10.46
C TYR A 61 3.91 10.77 9.88
N THR A 62 4.76 10.25 10.75
CA THR A 62 5.85 9.32 10.47
C THR A 62 5.66 8.01 11.22
N ALA A 63 6.58 7.06 11.01
CA ALA A 63 6.62 5.83 11.80
C ALA A 63 6.84 6.10 13.31
N ALA A 64 7.51 7.20 13.68
CA ALA A 64 7.73 7.55 15.07
C ALA A 64 6.42 7.89 15.79
N ASP A 65 5.49 8.56 15.10
CA ASP A 65 4.19 8.93 15.65
C ASP A 65 3.27 7.71 15.88
N TRP A 66 3.46 6.65 15.08
CA TRP A 66 2.73 5.38 15.22
C TRP A 66 3.33 4.44 16.26
N PHE A 67 4.60 4.60 16.59
CA PHE A 67 5.34 3.67 17.44
C PHE A 67 4.71 3.47 18.84
N PRO A 68 4.22 4.50 19.55
CA PRO A 68 3.59 4.30 20.86
C PRO A 68 2.34 3.41 20.81
N ALA A 69 1.58 3.46 19.71
CA ALA A 69 0.42 2.57 19.52
C ALA A 69 0.85 1.12 19.30
N PHE A 70 2.01 0.90 18.68
CA PHE A 70 2.59 -0.43 18.52
C PHE A 70 3.11 -0.97 19.85
N GLU A 71 3.81 -0.17 20.67
CA GLU A 71 4.30 -0.57 21.99
C GLU A 71 3.16 -1.02 22.92
N GLY A 72 2.02 -0.33 22.88
CA GLY A 72 0.83 -0.74 23.65
C GLY A 72 0.30 -2.14 23.29
N CYS A 73 0.65 -2.68 22.13
CA CYS A 73 0.29 -4.02 21.68
C CYS A 73 1.41 -5.05 21.86
N GLU A 74 2.60 -4.65 22.33
CA GLU A 74 3.80 -5.51 22.36
C GLU A 74 3.59 -6.80 23.17
N GLU A 75 2.89 -6.71 24.31
CA GLU A 75 2.60 -7.87 25.16
C GLU A 75 1.75 -8.95 24.47
N HIS A 76 0.99 -8.60 23.44
CA HIS A 76 0.16 -9.54 22.66
C HIS A 76 0.91 -10.16 21.47
N ILE A 77 2.09 -9.63 21.14
CA ILE A 77 2.91 -10.07 20.01
C ILE A 77 4.04 -11.01 20.47
N LYS A 78 4.46 -10.91 21.74
CA LYS A 78 5.39 -11.84 22.39
C LYS A 78 4.75 -13.21 22.60
#